data_AF-A0A8T3YFR0-F1
#
_entry.id   AF-A0A8T3YFR0-F1
#
_cell.length_a   1.000
_cell.length_b   1.000
_cell.length_c   1.000
_cell.angle_alpha   90.00
_cell.angle_beta   90.00
_cell.angle_gamma   90.00
#
_symmetry.space_group_name_H-M   'P 1'
#
loop_
_entity.id
_entity.type
_entity.pdbx_description
1 polymer ?
#
loop_
_entity_poly.entity_id
_entity_poly.type
_entity_poly.pdbx_seq_one_letter_code
_entity_poly.pdbx_strand_id
1 'polypeptide(L)' 'MLKEYKTISRVEGPLIFVEKTHPVGYGELVRLTLSSGEKRLGQVLDTSRDLVVVQSFEGT' A
#
# COMPACT_ATOMS: atom_id res chain seq x y z
N MET A 1 -9.77 13.14 3.66
CA MET A 1 -9.74 13.14 2.18
C MET A 1 -8.92 11.95 1.74
N LEU A 2 -9.41 11.16 0.78
CA LEU A 2 -8.69 9.99 0.26
C LEU A 2 -7.46 10.48 -0.53
N LYS A 3 -6.28 9.92 -0.26
CA LYS A 3 -5.05 10.20 -1.02
C LYS A 3 -4.69 9.00 -1.89
N GLU A 4 -4.24 9.27 -3.10
CA GLU A 4 -3.78 8.26 -4.06
C GLU A 4 -2.28 8.40 -4.28
N TYR A 5 -1.59 7.26 -4.34
CA TYR A 5 -0.15 7.18 -4.56
C TYR A 5 0.12 6.22 -5.72
N LYS A 6 0.99 6.63 -6.65
CA LYS A 6 1.49 5.81 -7.77
C LYS A 6 2.99 5.56 -7.66
N THR A 7 3.49 5.55 -6.42
CA THR A 7 4.90 5.50 -6.03
C THR A 7 5.25 4.17 -5.39
N ILE A 8 4.69 3.09 -5.93
CA ILE A 8 5.06 1.72 -5.55
C ILE A 8 6.50 1.51 -6.01
N SER A 9 7.42 1.24 -5.08
CA SER A 9 8.82 1.00 -5.38
C SER A 9 9.14 -0.49 -5.56
N ARG A 10 8.40 -1.38 -4.89
CA ARG A 10 8.62 -2.83 -4.90
C ARG A 10 7.38 -3.62 -4.48
N VAL A 11 7.27 -4.84 -4.97
CA VAL A 11 6.29 -5.84 -4.53
C VAL A 11 7.02 -7.16 -4.25
N GLU A 12 6.81 -7.74 -3.08
CA GLU A 12 7.35 -9.05 -2.70
C GLU A 12 6.29 -9.91 -2.01
N GLY A 13 5.85 -10.95 -2.71
CA GLY A 13 4.74 -11.79 -2.25
C GLY A 13 3.52 -10.90 -1.93
N PRO A 14 2.97 -10.96 -0.70
CA PRO A 14 1.84 -10.13 -0.32
C PRO A 14 2.21 -8.70 0.09
N LEU A 15 3.50 -8.34 0.13
CA LEU A 15 3.99 -7.05 0.61
C LEU A 15 4.21 -6.06 -0.53
N ILE A 16 3.72 -4.84 -0.35
CA ILE A 16 3.80 -3.74 -1.29
C ILE A 16 4.50 -2.57 -0.59
N PHE A 17 5.53 -2.05 -1.23
CA PHE A 17 6.38 -0.99 -0.71
C PHE A 17 6.05 0.30 -1.44
N VAL A 18 5.65 1.34 -0.69
CA VAL A 18 5.20 2.63 -1.23
C VAL A 18 6.04 3.74 -0.64
N GLU A 19 6.57 4.60 -1.50
CA GLU A 19 7.39 5.75 -1.11
C GLU A 19 6.65 7.06 -1.31
N LYS A 20 7.21 8.16 -0.79
CA LYS A 20 6.68 9.54 -0.99
C LYS A 20 5.23 9.67 -0.56
N THR A 21 4.86 8.95 0.48
CA THR A 21 3.55 9.08 1.10
C THR A 21 3.53 10.27 2.05
N HIS A 22 2.34 10.71 2.41
CA HIS A 22 2.19 11.46 3.65
C HIS A 22 2.39 10.51 4.85
N PRO A 23 2.42 11.02 6.10
CA PRO A 23 2.30 10.15 7.27
C PRO A 23 1.03 9.31 7.15
N VAL A 24 1.21 8.00 7.16
CA VAL A 24 0.14 6.99 7.11
C VAL A 24 0.23 6.18 8.39
N GLY A 25 -0.90 5.96 9.06
CA GLY A 25 -0.95 5.21 10.30
C GLY A 25 -0.72 3.71 10.09
N TYR A 26 -0.03 3.10 11.04
CA TYR A 26 -0.02 1.64 11.18
C TYR A 26 -1.44 1.09 11.32
N GLY A 27 -1.73 -0.03 10.65
CA GLY A 27 -3.03 -0.69 10.69
C GLY A 27 -4.11 -0.03 9.82
N GLU A 28 -3.83 1.10 9.15
CA GLU A 28 -4.77 1.72 8.23
C GLU A 28 -5.13 0.78 7.08
N LEU A 29 -6.42 0.75 6.74
CA LEU A 29 -6.93 0.02 5.58
C LEU A 29 -6.68 0.84 4.32
N VAL A 30 -6.16 0.17 3.30
CA VAL A 30 -5.88 0.77 2.00
C VAL A 30 -6.56 0.01 0.89
N ARG A 31 -6.83 0.72 -0.21
CA ARG A 31 -7.33 0.14 -1.44
C ARG A 31 -6.23 0.19 -2.49
N LEU A 32 -5.89 -0.98 -3.02
CA LEU A 32 -4.96 -1.14 -4.12
C LEU A 32 -5.76 -1.16 -5.41
N THR A 33 -5.31 -0.43 -6.44
CA THR A 33 -5.92 -0.46 -7.77
C THR A 33 -4.88 -0.96 -8.75
N LEU A 34 -5.12 -2.12 -9.34
CA LEU A 34 -4.25 -2.71 -10.36
C LEU A 34 -4.44 -2.00 -11.70
N SER A 35 -3.49 -2.19 -12.62
CA SER A 35 -3.60 -1.67 -13.99
C SER A 35 -4.82 -2.22 -14.75
N SER A 36 -5.30 -3.40 -14.36
CA SER A 36 -6.56 -3.99 -14.86
C SER A 36 -7.83 -3.26 -14.39
N GLY A 37 -7.71 -2.38 -13.40
CA GLY A 37 -8.85 -1.74 -12.71
C GLY A 37 -9.40 -2.55 -11.54
N GLU A 38 -8.89 -3.77 -11.31
CA GLU A 38 -9.22 -4.58 -10.15
C GLU A 38 -8.80 -3.87 -8.85
N LYS A 39 -9.67 -3.97 -7.84
CA LYS A 39 -9.51 -3.32 -6.55
C LYS A 39 -9.28 -4.37 -5.48
N ARG A 40 -8.12 -4.32 -4.82
CA ARG A 40 -7.79 -5.18 -3.69
C ARG A 40 -7.77 -4.39 -2.39
N LEU A 41 -8.01 -5.08 -1.29
CA LEU A 41 -7.85 -4.52 0.06
C LEU A 41 -6.50 -4.91 0.63
N GLY A 42 -5.94 -4.01 1.42
CA GLY A 42 -4.74 -4.26 2.20
C GLY A 42 -4.71 -3.45 3.48
N GLN A 43 -3.67 -3.69 4.26
CA GLN A 43 -3.42 -3.02 5.53
C GLN A 43 -1.97 -2.56 5.63
N VAL A 44 -1.77 -1.39 6.22
CA VAL A 44 -0.44 -0.87 6.53
C VAL A 44 0.17 -1.70 7.67
N LEU A 45 1.28 -2.37 7.38
CA LEU A 45 2.04 -3.18 8.34
C LEU A 45 3.23 -2.44 8.95
N ASP A 46 3.80 -1.47 8.23
CA ASP A 46 4.90 -0.68 8.74
C ASP A 46 4.89 0.71 8.10
N THR A 47 5.35 1.71 8.84
CA THR A 47 5.46 3.10 8.38
C THR A 47 6.72 3.73 8.92
N SER A 48 7.44 4.38 8.03
CA SER A 48 8.61 5.19 8.32
C SER A 48 8.49 6.54 7.62
N ARG A 49 9.51 7.39 7.73
CA ARG A 49 9.53 8.68 7.06
C ARG A 49 9.43 8.55 5.54
N ASP A 50 10.10 7.56 4.97
CA ASP A 50 10.34 7.47 3.53
C ASP A 50 9.59 6.31 2.87
N LEU A 51 9.19 5.31 3.68
CA LEU A 51 8.66 4.03 3.22
C LEU A 51 7.45 3.60 4.04
N VAL A 52 6.40 3.17 3.35
CA VAL A 52 5.22 2.51 3.91
C VAL A 52 5.12 1.10 3.33
N VAL A 53 4.87 0.13 4.20
CA VAL A 53 4.69 -1.28 3.83
C VAL A 53 3.22 -1.63 3.99
N VAL A 54 2.63 -2.15 2.91
CA VAL A 54 1.23 -2.60 2.86
C VAL A 54 1.20 -4.10 2.60
N GLN A 55 0.40 -4.84 3.35
CA GLN A 55 0.07 -6.22 3.03
C GLN A 55 -1.26 -6.30 2.28
N SER A 56 -1.29 -6.99 1.14
CA SER A 56 -2.51 -7.36 0.43
C SER A 56 -3.22 -8.50 1.16
N PHE A 57 -4.55 -8.39 1.33
CA PHE A 57 -5.38 -9.45 1.93
C PHE A 57 -5.72 -10.57 0.96
N GLU A 58 -5.74 -10.28 -0.34
CA GLU A 58 -5.86 -11.32 -1.35
C GLU A 58 -4.46 -11.90 -1.58
N GLY A 59 -4.31 -13.20 -1.31
CA GLY A 59 -3.14 -13.96 -1.72
C GLY A 59 -2.90 -13.73 -3.22
N THR A 60 -1.63 -13.56 -3.59
CA THR A 60 -1.19 -13.24 -4.96
C THR A 60 -1.90 -14.05 -6.02
#